data_AF-A0A3P1VGJ1-F1
#
_entry.id   AF-A0A3P1VGJ1-F1
#
_cell.length_a   1.000
_cell.length_b   1.000
_cell.length_c   1.000
_cell.angle_alpha   90.00
_cell.angle_beta   90.00
_cell.angle_gamma   90.00
#
_symmetry.space_group_name_H-M   'P 1'
#
loop_
_entity.id
_entity.type
_entity.pdbx_description
1 polymer ?
#
loop_
_entity_poly.entity_id
_entity_poly.type
_entity_poly.pdbx_seq_one_letter_code
_entity_poly.pdbx_strand_id
1 'polypeptide(L)' 'RINALELDEIDITKVKGPKEVTVVLDERALLFNFDKSNVKAQYYGILQNLKEYIIVNDYDVTIVGHTDSKGTNEYN' A
#
# COMPACT_ATOMS: atom_id res chain seq x y z
N ARG A 1 3.70 -12.27 2.99
CA ARG A 1 3.84 -11.03 2.19
C ARG A 1 2.96 -11.19 0.97
N ILE A 2 2.10 -10.21 0.69
CA ILE A 2 1.20 -10.23 -0.46
C ILE A 2 1.47 -9.01 -1.34
N ASN A 3 1.25 -9.14 -2.65
CA ASN A 3 1.30 -8.00 -3.56
C ASN A 3 -0.02 -7.24 -3.46
N ALA A 4 0.00 -5.91 -3.50
CA ALA A 4 -1.22 -5.13 -3.45
C ALA A 4 -2.15 -5.37 -4.65
N LEU A 5 -1.61 -5.75 -5.82
CA LEU A 5 -2.44 -6.12 -6.97
C LEU A 5 -3.26 -7.38 -6.74
N GLU A 6 -2.81 -8.29 -5.86
CA GLU A 6 -3.58 -9.49 -5.50
C GLU A 6 -4.81 -9.14 -4.65
N LEU A 7 -4.82 -7.98 -3.97
CA LEU A 7 -5.96 -7.53 -3.18
C LEU A 7 -7.14 -7.10 -4.06
N ASP A 8 -6.89 -6.66 -5.29
CA ASP A 8 -7.94 -6.28 -6.23
C ASP A 8 -8.72 -7.49 -6.77
N GLU A 9 -8.13 -8.69 -6.68
CA GLU A 9 -8.73 -9.94 -7.19
C GLU A 9 -9.46 -10.75 -6.10
N ILE A 10 -9.27 -10.42 -4.82
CA ILE A 10 -9.82 -11.17 -3.69
C ILE A 10 -11.13 -10.51 -3.21
N ASP A 11 -12.19 -11.29 -3.01
CA ASP A 11 -13.38 -10.83 -2.30
C ASP A 11 -13.07 -10.69 -0.80
N ILE A 12 -12.53 -9.52 -0.45
CA ILE A 12 -12.03 -9.17 0.89
C ILE A 12 -13.11 -9.22 1.97
N THR A 13 -14.40 -9.23 1.61
CA THR A 13 -15.52 -9.29 2.56
C THR A 13 -15.81 -10.70 3.07
N LYS A 14 -15.26 -11.74 2.43
CA LYS A 14 -15.58 -13.15 2.73
C LYS A 14 -14.46 -13.92 3.43
N VAL A 15 -13.29 -13.33 3.60
CA VAL A 15 -12.11 -14.04 4.11
C VAL A 15 -11.45 -13.25 5.23
N LYS A 16 -11.38 -13.84 6.42
CA LYS A 16 -10.51 -13.35 7.49
C LYS A 16 -9.06 -13.62 7.09
N GLY A 17 -8.29 -12.57 6.90
CA GLY A 17 -6.87 -12.61 6.56
C GLY A 17 -6.00 -13.16 7.71
N PRO A 18 -4.70 -13.38 7.45
CA PRO A 18 -3.78 -13.91 8.44
C PRO A 18 -3.55 -12.92 9.59
N LYS A 19 -3.15 -13.41 10.77
CA LYS A 19 -2.91 -12.56 11.96
C LYS A 19 -1.90 -11.42 11.71
N GLU A 20 -0.92 -11.66 10.84
CA GLU A 20 0.10 -10.69 10.47
C GLU A 20 0.29 -10.75 8.96
N VAL A 21 0.35 -9.58 8.33
CA VAL A 21 0.51 -9.45 6.88
C VAL A 21 1.38 -8.25 6.54
N THR A 22 2.30 -8.46 5.60
CA THR A 22 3.00 -7.36 4.93
C THR A 22 2.46 -7.23 3.52
N VAL A 23 1.86 -6.08 3.22
CA VAL A 23 1.42 -5.70 1.87
C VAL A 23 2.51 -4.84 1.25
N VAL A 24 2.90 -5.16 0.01
CA VAL A 24 3.87 -4.33 -0.72
C VAL A 24 3.22 -3.70 -1.93
N LEU A 25 3.29 -2.37 -1.96
CA LEU A 25 2.90 -1.52 -3.05
C LEU A 25 4.16 -1.27 -3.90
N ASP A 26 4.40 -2.14 -4.89
CA ASP A 26 5.55 -2.02 -5.79
C ASP A 26 5.36 -0.93 -6.87
N GLU A 27 6.30 -0.84 -7.81
CA GLU A 27 6.31 0.14 -8.90
C GLU A 27 5.03 0.15 -9.75
N ARG A 28 4.26 -0.95 -9.75
CA ARG A 28 3.01 -1.08 -10.49
C ARG A 28 1.80 -0.65 -9.66
N ALA A 29 1.96 -0.51 -8.35
CA ALA A 29 0.88 -0.31 -7.38
C ALA A 29 0.86 1.08 -6.74
N LEU A 30 2.01 1.65 -6.37
CA LEU A 30 2.09 3.03 -5.86
C LEU A 30 3.48 3.62 -6.11
N LEU A 31 3.55 4.68 -6.91
CA LEU A 31 4.77 5.46 -7.12
C LEU A 31 4.51 6.96 -6.96
N PHE A 32 5.52 7.66 -6.48
CA PHE A 32 5.54 9.11 -6.39
C PHE A 32 6.40 9.71 -7.49
N ASN A 33 6.08 10.94 -7.89
CA ASN A 33 6.99 11.71 -8.76
C ASN A 33 8.22 12.14 -7.95
N PHE A 34 9.32 12.41 -8.65
CA PHE A 34 10.52 12.96 -8.03
C PHE A 34 10.18 14.20 -7.19
N ASP A 35 10.67 14.22 -5.95
CA ASP A 35 10.45 15.30 -4.98
C ASP A 35 8.97 15.62 -4.71
N LYS A 36 8.12 14.59 -4.67
CA LYS A 36 6.69 14.74 -4.42
C LYS A 36 6.18 13.63 -3.50
N SER A 37 5.16 13.96 -2.72
CA SER A 37 4.43 13.02 -1.84
C SER A 37 2.96 12.88 -2.21
N ASN A 38 2.49 13.59 -3.25
CA ASN A 38 1.09 13.53 -3.64
C ASN A 38 0.75 12.18 -4.29
N VAL A 39 -0.30 11.53 -3.79
CA VAL A 39 -0.85 10.31 -4.39
C VAL A 39 -1.58 10.68 -5.68
N LYS A 40 -1.25 9.99 -6.78
CA LYS A 40 -1.93 10.18 -8.07
C LYS A 40 -3.30 9.49 -8.06
N ALA A 41 -4.28 10.10 -8.72
CA ALA A 41 -5.65 9.58 -8.78
C ALA A 41 -5.76 8.13 -9.29
N GLN A 42 -4.85 7.70 -10.18
CA GLN A 42 -4.79 6.33 -10.68
C GLN A 42 -4.59 5.27 -9.56
N TYR A 43 -4.08 5.67 -8.39
CA TYR A 43 -3.84 4.78 -7.25
C TYR A 43 -4.98 4.79 -6.22
N TYR A 44 -6.02 5.61 -6.39
CA TYR A 44 -7.08 5.71 -5.38
C TYR A 44 -7.88 4.41 -5.25
N GLY A 45 -8.08 3.67 -6.35
CA GLY A 45 -8.79 2.39 -6.32
C GLY A 45 -8.10 1.34 -5.45
N ILE A 46 -6.83 1.03 -5.74
CA ILE A 46 -6.06 0.04 -4.98
C ILE A 46 -5.89 0.44 -3.50
N LEU A 47 -5.74 1.73 -3.20
CA LEU A 47 -5.65 2.22 -1.82
C LEU A 47 -6.99 2.11 -1.08
N GLN A 48 -8.11 2.32 -1.78
CA GLN A 48 -9.44 2.11 -1.21
C GLN A 48 -9.67 0.62 -0.89
N ASN A 49 -9.27 -0.28 -1.78
CA ASN A 49 -9.36 -1.73 -1.55
C ASN A 49 -8.48 -2.16 -0.36
N LEU A 50 -7.25 -1.65 -0.27
CA LEU A 50 -6.37 -1.91 0.87
C LEU A 50 -6.97 -1.39 2.19
N LYS A 51 -7.57 -0.20 2.19
CA LYS A 51 -8.28 0.35 3.35
C LYS A 51 -9.42 -0.55 3.80
N GLU A 52 -10.26 -1.02 2.87
CA GLU A 52 -11.37 -1.93 3.19
C GLU A 52 -10.87 -3.25 3.76
N TYR A 53 -9.81 -3.81 3.16
CA TYR A 53 -9.16 -5.03 3.66
C TYR A 53 -8.66 -4.87 5.10
N ILE A 54 -8.04 -3.73 5.43
CA ILE A 54 -7.57 -3.41 6.78
C ILE A 54 -8.74 -3.35 7.77
N ILE A 55 -9.82 -2.64 7.41
CA ILE A 55 -10.97 -2.43 8.30
C ILE A 55 -11.71 -3.75 8.57
N VAL A 56 -11.96 -4.55 7.54
CA VAL A 56 -12.67 -5.84 7.69
C VAL A 56 -11.90 -6.81 8.59
N ASN A 57 -10.57 -6.73 8.58
CA ASN A 57 -9.71 -7.62 9.35
C ASN A 57 -9.26 -7.06 10.70
N ASP A 58 -9.65 -5.83 11.03
CA ASP A 58 -9.32 -5.16 12.30
C ASP A 58 -7.80 -5.14 12.58
N TYR A 59 -7.02 -4.77 11.56
CA TYR A 59 -5.56 -4.71 11.70
C TYR A 59 -5.09 -3.38 12.29
N ASP A 60 -4.10 -3.48 13.19
CA ASP A 60 -3.17 -2.38 13.48
C ASP A 60 -2.17 -2.23 12.32
N VAL A 61 -1.94 -1.00 11.87
CA VAL A 61 -1.20 -0.73 10.63
C VAL A 61 0.03 0.13 10.88
N THR A 62 1.16 -0.28 10.32
CA THR A 62 2.37 0.54 10.14
C THR A 62 2.61 0.77 8.65
N ILE A 63 2.81 2.02 8.25
CA ILE A 63 3.12 2.40 6.85
C ILE A 63 4.57 2.85 6.78
N VAL A 64 5.34 2.26 5.87
CA VAL A 64 6.75 2.62 5.63
C VAL A 64 6.88 3.22 4.23
N GLY A 65 7.32 4.47 4.15
CA GLY A 65 7.65 5.14 2.89
C GLY A 65 9.10 4.90 2.49
N HIS A 66 9.36 4.88 1.19
CA HIS A 66 10.70 4.79 0.62
C HIS A 66 10.90 5.88 -0.41
N THR A 67 12.10 6.47 -0.42
CA THR A 67 12.57 7.40 -1.44
C THR A 67 13.64 6.73 -2.30
N ASP A 68 13.97 7.35 -3.43
CA ASP A 68 15.12 6.91 -4.22
C ASP A 68 16.45 7.37 -3.59
N SER A 69 17.57 7.01 -4.20
CA SER A 69 18.90 7.33 -3.66
C SER A 69 19.36 8.78 -3.90
N LYS A 70 18.52 9.65 -4.49
CA LYS A 70 18.86 11.03 -4.80
C LYS A 70 18.41 11.94 -3.66
N GLY A 71 19.37 12.50 -2.94
CA GLY A 71 19.12 13.36 -1.79
C GLY A 71 20.09 13.05 -0.65
N THR A 72 20.03 13.82 0.44
CA THR A 72 20.73 13.46 1.67
C THR A 72 19.85 12.52 2.50
N ASN A 73 20.45 11.79 3.44
CA ASN A 73 19.70 10.91 4.33
C ASN A 73 18.70 11.67 5.21
N GLU A 74 18.99 12.93 5.54
CA GLU A 74 18.10 13.78 6.34
C GLU A 74 16.96 14.38 5.50
N TYR A 75 17.14 14.48 4.18
CA TYR A 75 16.13 14.99 3.26
C TYR A 75 15.12 13.90 2.86
N ASN A 76 15.65 12.71 2.58
CA ASN A 76 14.93 11.53 2.14
C ASN A 76 14.17 10.83 3.28
#